data_AF-A0A317VGC1-F1
#
_entry.id   AF-A0A317VGC1-F1
#
_cell.length_a   1.000
_cell.length_b   1.000
_cell.length_c   1.000
_cell.angle_alpha   90.00
_cell.angle_beta   90.00
_cell.angle_gamma   90.00
#
_symmetry.space_group_name_H-M   'P 1'
#
loop_
_entity.id
_entity.type
_entity.pdbx_description
1 polymer ?
#
loop_
_entity_poly.entity_id
_entity_poly.type
_entity_poly.pdbx_seq_one_letter_code
_entity_poly.pdbx_strand_id
1 'polypeptide(L)'
;MKLLWSFFIAIIAIVLTWQSTSTFDFFTRYFTTTTTTTTTTTNTTLNTTFPTTTTPIIINNNNNSIMAVPRAIRQAFLAIEQAEGAGARVRRSIGTAKLRHLSPFLMLDHFTIGKGAGFPDHPHRGQETITYLLSGGVDHEDFAGNRGTIGPGDLQFMTAGRGIMHAEMPHENPDGSPNVGMQLWVDLPKKLKMCEPRYRDLRAEEIPIATTDEGRVTVKVISGQSHGVDSVRDLAYTPVWLLDVTIRPGGRVKQLLPVGWNAFAYTLQGRTVFGSGEETQSIEQFHNVVFEQQGDYVEASVPDNAESEGRFLIVAGQPLDQKVVQYGPFVVTSQEEVYQAMLDYQTASNGFEKSRGWESDIGKRMAY
;
A
#
# COMPACT_ATOMS: atom_id res chain seq x y z
N MET A 1 -8.86 -25.76 -49.61
CA MET A 1 -8.33 -24.63 -48.80
C MET A 1 -8.52 -24.76 -47.28
N LYS A 2 -9.31 -25.71 -46.74
CA LYS A 2 -9.44 -25.90 -45.27
C LYS A 2 -8.56 -27.02 -44.66
N LEU A 3 -7.80 -27.78 -45.45
CA LEU A 3 -6.83 -28.79 -44.94
C LEU A 3 -5.39 -28.28 -44.81
N LEU A 4 -5.01 -27.21 -45.51
CA LEU A 4 -3.65 -26.65 -45.47
C LEU A 4 -3.39 -25.78 -44.23
N TRP A 5 -4.45 -25.24 -43.61
CA TRP A 5 -4.35 -24.45 -42.38
C TRP A 5 -4.14 -25.30 -41.12
N SER A 6 -4.72 -26.50 -41.06
CA SER A 6 -4.58 -27.40 -39.91
C SER A 6 -3.17 -28.00 -39.81
N PHE A 7 -2.47 -28.18 -40.94
CA PHE A 7 -1.08 -28.63 -40.95
C PHE A 7 -0.09 -27.54 -40.49
N PHE A 8 -0.38 -26.27 -40.76
CA PHE A 8 0.48 -25.15 -40.34
C PHE A 8 0.42 -24.89 -38.83
N ILE A 9 -0.75 -25.10 -38.21
CA ILE A 9 -0.94 -24.94 -36.76
C ILE A 9 -0.28 -26.10 -35.98
N ALA A 10 -0.27 -27.32 -36.54
CA ALA A 10 0.38 -28.48 -35.90
C ALA A 10 1.92 -28.37 -35.89
N ILE A 11 2.52 -27.82 -36.95
CA ILE A 11 3.98 -27.64 -37.04
C ILE A 11 4.47 -26.54 -36.08
N ILE A 12 3.71 -25.46 -35.89
CA ILE A 12 4.05 -24.39 -34.93
C ILE A 12 3.98 -24.91 -33.48
N ALA A 13 3.00 -25.76 -33.15
CA ALA A 13 2.90 -26.38 -31.82
C ALA A 13 4.06 -27.35 -31.51
N ILE A 14 4.58 -28.06 -32.52
CA ILE A 14 5.73 -28.98 -32.36
C ILE A 14 7.04 -28.19 -32.22
N VAL A 15 7.21 -27.08 -32.95
CA VAL A 15 8.41 -26.22 -32.82
C VAL A 15 8.46 -25.50 -31.46
N LEU A 16 7.31 -25.06 -30.93
CA LEU A 16 7.23 -24.41 -29.62
C LEU A 16 7.41 -25.38 -28.44
N THR A 17 7.05 -26.65 -28.60
CA THR A 17 7.27 -27.69 -27.56
C THR A 17 8.70 -28.24 -27.57
N TRP A 18 9.40 -28.21 -28.71
CA TRP A 18 10.81 -28.65 -28.81
C TRP A 18 11.83 -27.60 -28.32
N GLN A 19 11.49 -26.31 -28.35
CA GLN A 19 12.30 -25.25 -27.72
C GLN A 19 12.15 -25.17 -26.20
N SER A 20 11.08 -25.74 -25.64
CA SER A 20 10.84 -25.77 -24.19
C SER A 20 11.63 -26.89 -23.48
N THR A 21 11.95 -27.98 -24.17
CA THR A 21 12.59 -29.16 -23.57
C THR A 21 14.12 -29.22 -23.75
N SER A 22 14.71 -28.35 -24.57
CA SER A 22 16.16 -28.34 -24.83
C SER A 22 16.95 -27.29 -24.03
N THR A 23 16.29 -26.42 -23.26
CA THR A 23 16.94 -25.50 -22.31
C THR A 23 17.10 -26.09 -20.91
N PHE A 24 16.39 -27.19 -20.60
CA PHE A 24 16.39 -27.83 -19.29
C PHE A 24 17.60 -28.76 -19.05
N ASP A 25 18.28 -29.21 -20.10
CA ASP A 25 19.35 -30.23 -20.00
C ASP A 25 20.78 -29.65 -20.12
N PHE A 26 20.93 -28.34 -20.28
CA PHE A 26 22.26 -27.70 -20.41
C PHE A 26 22.85 -27.20 -19.08
N PHE A 27 22.03 -26.94 -18.06
CA PHE A 27 22.50 -26.32 -16.81
C PHE A 27 22.76 -27.29 -15.65
N THR A 28 22.38 -28.57 -15.77
CA THR A 28 22.53 -29.57 -14.70
C THR A 28 23.93 -30.18 -14.61
N ARG A 29 24.90 -29.73 -15.42
CA ARG A 29 26.23 -30.38 -15.53
C ARG A 29 27.43 -29.62 -14.95
N TYR A 30 27.26 -28.41 -14.37
CA TYR A 30 28.44 -27.60 -13.98
C TYR A 30 28.58 -27.19 -12.51
N PHE A 31 27.66 -27.53 -11.60
CA PHE A 31 27.86 -27.20 -10.18
C PHE A 31 27.43 -28.34 -9.25
N THR A 32 28.29 -29.34 -9.13
CA THR A 32 28.36 -30.19 -7.94
C THR A 32 29.69 -29.92 -7.25
N THR A 33 29.69 -29.02 -6.26
CA THR A 33 30.74 -29.00 -5.25
C THR A 33 30.06 -28.93 -3.89
N THR A 34 29.96 -30.09 -3.24
CA THR A 34 29.45 -30.23 -1.89
C THR A 34 30.48 -29.65 -0.93
N THR A 35 30.14 -28.54 -0.25
CA THR A 35 30.94 -28.06 0.90
C THR A 35 30.09 -28.16 2.14
N THR A 36 30.47 -29.06 3.04
CA THR A 36 29.89 -29.20 4.37
C THR A 36 30.51 -28.14 5.27
N THR A 37 29.70 -27.20 5.77
CA THR A 37 30.16 -26.24 6.78
C THR A 37 29.27 -26.34 8.02
N THR A 38 29.90 -26.65 9.14
CA THR A 38 29.33 -26.77 10.48
C THR A 38 28.97 -25.38 11.01
N THR A 39 27.73 -25.17 11.43
CA THR A 39 27.26 -23.89 12.00
C THR A 39 27.47 -23.88 13.51
N THR A 40 28.39 -23.03 13.99
CA THR A 40 28.53 -22.66 15.39
C THR A 40 27.59 -21.49 15.69
N THR A 41 26.73 -21.64 16.71
CA THR A 41 25.77 -20.64 17.15
C THR A 41 26.46 -19.57 17.99
N THR A 42 26.45 -18.32 17.55
CA THR A 42 26.78 -17.16 18.38
C THR A 42 25.61 -16.19 18.40
N ASN A 43 25.01 -16.02 19.58
CA ASN A 43 23.99 -15.02 19.87
C ASN A 43 24.64 -13.63 19.84
N THR A 44 24.26 -12.80 18.87
CA THR A 44 24.59 -11.37 18.86
C THR A 44 23.29 -10.58 18.84
N THR A 45 23.01 -9.90 19.94
CA THR A 45 21.98 -8.87 20.08
C THR A 45 22.32 -7.69 19.17
N LEU A 46 21.60 -7.56 18.04
CA LEU A 46 21.72 -6.42 17.14
C LEU A 46 20.86 -5.26 17.67
N ASN A 47 21.53 -4.26 18.26
CA ASN A 47 20.98 -2.92 18.44
C ASN A 47 20.80 -2.28 17.06
N THR A 48 19.56 -2.14 16.58
CA THR A 48 19.23 -1.44 15.34
C THR A 48 18.91 0.03 15.64
N THR A 49 19.91 0.90 15.50
CA THR A 49 19.73 2.35 15.46
C THR A 49 19.12 2.78 14.13
N PHE A 50 18.03 3.58 14.17
CA PHE A 50 17.41 4.21 13.01
C PHE A 50 18.43 5.04 12.21
N PRO A 51 18.53 4.88 10.87
CA PRO A 51 19.24 5.85 10.05
C PRO A 51 18.43 7.15 9.98
N THR A 52 18.73 8.09 10.87
CA THR A 52 18.09 9.41 11.04
C THR A 52 18.43 10.43 9.93
N THR A 53 18.78 9.99 8.73
CA THR A 53 18.88 10.91 7.57
C THR A 53 17.51 11.19 6.98
N THR A 54 16.60 11.76 7.77
CA THR A 54 15.40 12.43 7.29
C THR A 54 15.69 13.92 7.29
N THR A 55 15.73 14.52 6.10
CA THR A 55 15.54 15.97 6.00
C THR A 55 14.30 16.35 6.81
N PRO A 56 14.35 17.40 7.65
CA PRO A 56 13.22 17.76 8.50
C PRO A 56 11.97 17.97 7.62
N ILE A 57 10.83 17.41 8.05
CA ILE A 57 9.55 17.64 7.39
C ILE A 57 9.20 19.11 7.58
N ILE A 58 9.30 19.90 6.51
CA ILE A 58 9.01 21.34 6.56
C ILE A 58 7.51 21.53 6.37
N ILE A 59 6.85 21.96 7.44
CA ILE A 59 5.48 22.49 7.39
C ILE A 59 5.61 24.01 7.46
N ASN A 60 4.95 24.72 6.56
CA ASN A 60 5.00 26.17 6.51
C ASN A 60 4.10 26.76 7.61
N ASN A 61 4.60 26.78 8.86
CA ASN A 61 3.88 27.26 10.04
C ASN A 61 3.86 28.79 10.17
N ASN A 62 3.81 29.53 9.06
CA ASN A 62 3.73 30.98 9.15
C ASN A 62 2.41 31.37 9.85
N ASN A 63 2.52 31.72 11.14
CA ASN A 63 1.44 32.17 12.02
C ASN A 63 0.71 33.45 11.52
N ASN A 64 1.15 34.02 10.40
CA ASN A 64 0.35 34.96 9.62
C ASN A 64 -0.52 34.18 8.64
N SER A 65 -1.77 33.93 9.06
CA SER A 65 -2.87 33.33 8.30
C SER A 65 -3.16 33.96 6.92
N ILE A 66 -2.46 35.03 6.55
CA ILE A 66 -2.63 35.83 5.33
C ILE A 66 -1.85 35.24 4.12
N MET A 67 -0.88 34.34 4.33
CA MET A 67 0.07 33.91 3.27
C MET A 67 0.09 32.42 2.93
N ALA A 68 -0.64 31.56 3.65
CA ALA A 68 -0.70 30.14 3.31
C ALA A 68 -1.58 29.94 2.07
N VAL A 69 -1.11 29.15 1.11
CA VAL A 69 -1.77 28.96 -0.19
C VAL A 69 -2.48 27.60 -0.24
N PRO A 70 -3.75 27.52 -0.65
CA PRO A 70 -4.43 26.23 -0.82
C PRO A 70 -3.85 25.46 -2.01
N ARG A 71 -3.77 24.14 -1.88
CA ARG A 71 -3.45 23.25 -3.00
C ARG A 71 -4.67 23.11 -3.91
N ALA A 72 -4.49 23.39 -5.19
CA ALA A 72 -5.52 23.18 -6.20
C ALA A 72 -5.79 21.67 -6.41
N ILE A 73 -7.00 21.34 -6.87
CA ILE A 73 -7.35 19.98 -7.28
C ILE A 73 -6.78 19.76 -8.68
N ARG A 74 -5.81 18.84 -8.82
CA ARG A 74 -5.26 18.43 -10.11
C ARG A 74 -6.23 17.57 -10.90
N GLN A 75 -6.86 16.61 -10.22
CA GLN A 75 -7.87 15.73 -10.79
C GLN A 75 -8.67 15.05 -9.68
N ALA A 76 -9.94 14.75 -9.95
CA ALA A 76 -10.75 13.89 -9.11
C ALA A 76 -11.42 12.80 -9.97
N PHE A 77 -11.38 11.55 -9.53
CA PHE A 77 -11.96 10.44 -10.29
C PHE A 77 -12.45 9.29 -9.40
N LEU A 78 -13.55 8.66 -9.84
CA LEU A 78 -14.12 7.48 -9.20
C LEU A 78 -13.17 6.28 -9.29
N ALA A 79 -12.95 5.61 -8.17
CA ALA A 79 -12.32 4.30 -8.08
C ALA A 79 -13.37 3.22 -8.41
N ILE A 80 -13.24 2.64 -9.60
CA ILE A 80 -14.17 1.63 -10.11
C ILE A 80 -13.85 0.28 -9.45
N GLU A 81 -14.89 -0.44 -9.05
CA GLU A 81 -14.75 -1.72 -8.39
C GLU A 81 -14.43 -2.85 -9.38
N GLN A 82 -13.39 -3.64 -9.08
CA GLN A 82 -12.89 -4.75 -9.88
C GLN A 82 -12.59 -5.98 -9.00
N ALA A 83 -12.45 -7.14 -9.62
CA ALA A 83 -12.02 -8.37 -8.93
C ALA A 83 -10.49 -8.40 -8.81
N GLU A 84 -9.98 -8.91 -7.69
CA GLU A 84 -8.55 -9.13 -7.43
C GLU A 84 -8.36 -10.39 -6.56
N GLY A 85 -7.13 -10.90 -6.52
CA GLY A 85 -6.76 -12.06 -5.71
C GLY A 85 -7.64 -13.28 -6.01
N ALA A 86 -8.05 -13.97 -4.95
CA ALA A 86 -8.98 -15.08 -5.05
C ALA A 86 -10.36 -14.63 -4.55
N GLY A 87 -11.18 -14.05 -5.42
CA GLY A 87 -12.57 -13.68 -5.12
C GLY A 87 -12.78 -12.36 -4.37
N ALA A 88 -11.72 -11.60 -4.09
CA ALA A 88 -11.82 -10.29 -3.45
C ALA A 88 -12.32 -9.23 -4.45
N ARG A 89 -13.00 -8.20 -3.92
CA ARG A 89 -13.40 -7.00 -4.68
C ARG A 89 -12.60 -5.82 -4.18
N VAL A 90 -12.06 -5.01 -5.09
CA VAL A 90 -11.34 -3.79 -4.73
C VAL A 90 -11.77 -2.62 -5.59
N ARG A 91 -11.74 -1.41 -5.04
CA ARG A 91 -11.83 -0.15 -5.79
C ARG A 91 -10.43 0.44 -5.88
N ARG A 92 -9.76 0.19 -7.02
CA ARG A 92 -8.41 0.68 -7.26
C ARG A 92 -8.45 2.13 -7.75
N SER A 93 -7.68 3.01 -7.10
CA SER A 93 -7.53 4.40 -7.55
C SER A 93 -6.14 4.68 -8.13
N ILE A 94 -5.10 4.57 -7.32
CA ILE A 94 -3.69 4.59 -7.75
C ILE A 94 -3.34 3.19 -8.26
N GLY A 95 -2.59 3.10 -9.37
CA GLY A 95 -2.29 1.85 -10.08
C GLY A 95 -3.17 1.64 -11.32
N THR A 96 -4.13 2.53 -11.58
CA THR A 96 -5.01 2.49 -12.76
C THR A 96 -4.39 3.24 -13.94
N ALA A 97 -4.99 3.12 -15.14
CA ALA A 97 -4.56 3.92 -16.30
C ALA A 97 -4.72 5.45 -16.09
N LYS A 98 -5.67 5.88 -15.24
CA LYS A 98 -5.87 7.30 -14.91
C LYS A 98 -4.75 7.86 -14.02
N LEU A 99 -4.18 7.02 -13.15
CA LEU A 99 -3.12 7.38 -12.24
C LEU A 99 -2.24 6.17 -11.96
N ARG A 100 -1.27 5.92 -12.86
CA ARG A 100 -0.40 4.74 -12.81
C ARG A 100 0.37 4.63 -11.50
N HIS A 101 0.88 5.75 -11.01
CA HIS A 101 1.48 5.92 -9.69
C HIS A 101 1.49 7.41 -9.34
N LEU A 102 1.68 7.73 -8.06
CA LEU A 102 1.85 9.08 -7.53
C LEU A 102 2.95 9.05 -6.47
N SER A 103 4.22 9.15 -6.89
CA SER A 103 5.38 8.93 -6.01
C SER A 103 5.22 9.63 -4.63
N PRO A 104 5.37 8.91 -3.51
CA PRO A 104 5.86 7.54 -3.39
C PRO A 104 4.77 6.45 -3.50
N PHE A 105 3.52 6.80 -3.78
CA PHE A 105 2.39 5.85 -3.80
C PHE A 105 2.32 5.07 -5.11
N LEU A 106 2.24 3.75 -5.00
CA LEU A 106 2.25 2.81 -6.12
C LEU A 106 0.86 2.28 -6.42
N MET A 107 0.07 2.04 -5.38
CA MET A 107 -1.28 1.46 -5.46
C MET A 107 -2.11 1.90 -4.27
N LEU A 108 -3.40 2.13 -4.48
CA LEU A 108 -4.37 2.28 -3.41
C LEU A 108 -5.64 1.51 -3.76
N ASP A 109 -5.94 0.51 -2.96
CA ASP A 109 -7.16 -0.28 -3.04
C ASP A 109 -8.02 -0.03 -1.80
N HIS A 110 -9.31 0.23 -2.03
CA HIS A 110 -10.35 0.06 -1.01
C HIS A 110 -10.96 -1.33 -1.23
N PHE A 111 -10.65 -2.28 -0.35
CA PHE A 111 -11.03 -3.67 -0.49
C PHE A 111 -12.30 -4.01 0.28
N THR A 112 -13.04 -4.98 -0.26
CA THR A 112 -14.13 -5.70 0.40
C THR A 112 -13.88 -7.18 0.20
N ILE A 113 -13.64 -7.92 1.29
CA ILE A 113 -13.29 -9.34 1.28
C ILE A 113 -14.35 -10.11 2.06
N GLY A 114 -15.16 -10.89 1.34
CA GLY A 114 -16.17 -11.79 1.91
C GLY A 114 -15.59 -13.15 2.27
N LYS A 115 -16.44 -14.03 2.80
CA LYS A 115 -16.08 -15.43 3.08
C LYS A 115 -15.63 -16.15 1.82
N GLY A 116 -14.59 -16.99 1.93
CA GLY A 116 -14.04 -17.77 0.82
C GLY A 116 -13.28 -16.93 -0.21
N ALA A 117 -13.02 -15.65 0.09
CA ALA A 117 -12.17 -14.79 -0.69
C ALA A 117 -10.89 -14.41 0.09
N GLY A 118 -9.90 -13.84 -0.57
CA GLY A 118 -8.72 -13.29 0.11
C GLY A 118 -7.50 -13.16 -0.78
N PHE A 119 -6.35 -12.96 -0.13
CA PHE A 119 -5.04 -12.89 -0.76
C PHE A 119 -4.17 -14.01 -0.17
N PRO A 120 -4.20 -15.23 -0.75
CA PRO A 120 -3.36 -16.33 -0.29
C PRO A 120 -1.88 -16.02 -0.56
N ASP A 121 -1.00 -16.95 -0.20
CA ASP A 121 0.46 -16.83 -0.28
C ASP A 121 0.95 -16.11 -1.54
N HIS A 122 1.51 -14.91 -1.35
CA HIS A 122 2.05 -14.08 -2.42
C HIS A 122 3.28 -13.31 -1.96
N PRO A 123 4.24 -13.03 -2.88
CA PRO A 123 5.45 -12.31 -2.52
C PRO A 123 5.30 -10.79 -2.65
N HIS A 124 6.23 -10.04 -2.06
CA HIS A 124 6.51 -8.62 -2.31
C HIS A 124 8.02 -8.34 -2.23
N ARG A 125 8.52 -7.32 -2.95
CA ARG A 125 9.90 -6.82 -2.86
C ARG A 125 10.00 -5.34 -3.26
N GLY A 126 10.64 -4.54 -2.41
CA GLY A 126 11.02 -3.17 -2.71
C GLY A 126 9.97 -2.10 -2.41
N GLN A 127 8.89 -2.43 -1.72
CA GLN A 127 7.84 -1.53 -1.26
C GLN A 127 7.50 -1.74 0.23
N GLU A 128 6.71 -0.83 0.78
CA GLU A 128 5.94 -1.02 2.00
C GLU A 128 4.46 -1.19 1.65
N THR A 129 3.74 -2.02 2.38
CA THR A 129 2.28 -2.12 2.32
C THR A 129 1.70 -1.61 3.64
N ILE A 130 0.68 -0.76 3.55
CA ILE A 130 -0.04 -0.22 4.70
C ILE A 130 -1.48 -0.70 4.58
N THR A 131 -1.87 -1.58 5.48
CA THR A 131 -3.23 -2.10 5.61
C THR A 131 -3.94 -1.30 6.70
N TYR A 132 -5.05 -0.63 6.39
CA TYR A 132 -5.90 0.06 7.36
C TYR A 132 -7.30 -0.51 7.32
N LEU A 133 -7.74 -1.12 8.43
CA LEU A 133 -9.03 -1.80 8.44
C LEU A 133 -10.16 -0.88 8.90
N LEU A 134 -11.22 -0.79 8.10
CA LEU A 134 -12.38 0.06 8.38
C LEU A 134 -13.47 -0.70 9.14
N SER A 135 -13.70 -1.97 8.82
CA SER A 135 -14.64 -2.86 9.51
C SER A 135 -14.26 -4.33 9.35
N GLY A 136 -14.62 -5.16 10.35
CA GLY A 136 -14.32 -6.59 10.36
C GLY A 136 -12.91 -6.91 10.89
N GLY A 137 -12.25 -7.93 10.32
CA GLY A 137 -10.87 -8.31 10.61
C GLY A 137 -10.13 -8.82 9.36
N VAL A 138 -8.81 -8.70 9.34
CA VAL A 138 -7.92 -9.41 8.39
C VAL A 138 -6.87 -10.17 9.17
N ASP A 139 -6.80 -11.48 8.96
CA ASP A 139 -5.73 -12.32 9.47
C ASP A 139 -4.54 -12.24 8.50
N HIS A 140 -3.33 -12.08 9.04
CA HIS A 140 -2.10 -12.09 8.26
C HIS A 140 -1.13 -13.15 8.79
N GLU A 141 -0.34 -13.72 7.89
CA GLU A 141 0.71 -14.70 8.20
C GLU A 141 1.85 -14.61 7.18
N ASP A 142 3.10 -14.65 7.63
CA ASP A 142 4.27 -14.61 6.76
C ASP A 142 5.26 -15.76 6.98
N PHE A 143 6.20 -15.88 6.04
CA PHE A 143 7.28 -16.87 6.09
C PHE A 143 8.38 -16.58 7.12
N ALA A 144 8.34 -15.43 7.79
CA ALA A 144 9.27 -15.05 8.84
C ALA A 144 8.75 -15.46 10.22
N GLY A 145 7.50 -15.90 10.30
CA GLY A 145 6.82 -16.37 11.51
C GLY A 145 5.87 -15.33 12.11
N ASN A 146 5.74 -14.14 11.51
CA ASN A 146 4.79 -13.13 11.98
C ASN A 146 3.37 -13.55 11.60
N ARG A 147 2.45 -13.41 12.55
CA ARG A 147 1.02 -13.66 12.34
C ARG A 147 0.19 -12.84 13.30
N GLY A 148 -1.05 -12.53 12.92
CA GLY A 148 -1.96 -11.78 13.76
C GLY A 148 -3.26 -11.43 13.04
N THR A 149 -4.10 -10.67 13.73
CA THR A 149 -5.34 -10.12 13.19
C THR A 149 -5.30 -8.60 13.30
N ILE A 150 -5.55 -7.93 12.19
CA ILE A 150 -5.77 -6.49 12.10
C ILE A 150 -7.26 -6.28 12.35
N GLY A 151 -7.62 -5.56 13.41
CA GLY A 151 -9.02 -5.27 13.79
C GLY A 151 -9.51 -3.91 13.27
N PRO A 152 -10.80 -3.56 13.50
CA PRO A 152 -11.35 -2.30 13.02
C PRO A 152 -10.60 -1.09 13.61
N GLY A 153 -10.11 -0.22 12.73
CA GLY A 153 -9.31 0.94 13.10
C GLY A 153 -7.82 0.66 13.28
N ASP A 154 -7.39 -0.61 13.29
CA ASP A 154 -5.99 -0.98 13.37
C ASP A 154 -5.30 -0.80 12.02
N LEU A 155 -3.98 -0.64 12.08
CA LEU A 155 -3.11 -0.63 10.93
C LEU A 155 -1.98 -1.63 11.06
N GLN A 156 -1.55 -2.11 9.90
CA GLN A 156 -0.28 -2.81 9.74
C GLN A 156 0.57 -2.07 8.71
N PHE A 157 1.82 -1.78 9.08
CA PHE A 157 2.85 -1.29 8.19
C PHE A 157 3.85 -2.42 7.97
N MET A 158 3.84 -3.02 6.78
CA MET A 158 4.79 -4.06 6.39
C MET A 158 5.81 -3.49 5.40
N THR A 159 7.07 -3.45 5.80
CA THR A 159 8.19 -3.21 4.89
C THR A 159 8.57 -4.54 4.24
N ALA A 160 8.42 -4.68 2.92
CA ALA A 160 8.81 -5.91 2.21
C ALA A 160 10.33 -6.01 1.98
N GLY A 161 11.00 -4.88 1.75
CA GLY A 161 12.45 -4.82 1.57
C GLY A 161 12.96 -5.83 0.53
N ARG A 162 13.99 -6.61 0.89
CA ARG A 162 14.61 -7.65 0.04
C ARG A 162 13.67 -8.80 -0.34
N GLY A 163 12.53 -8.96 0.32
CA GLY A 163 11.56 -9.99 -0.03
C GLY A 163 10.75 -10.46 1.16
N ILE A 164 9.44 -10.54 1.00
CA ILE A 164 8.54 -11.21 1.93
C ILE A 164 7.53 -12.05 1.16
N MET A 165 7.13 -13.20 1.72
CA MET A 165 5.97 -13.96 1.26
C MET A 165 4.99 -14.06 2.42
N HIS A 166 3.74 -13.71 2.15
CA HIS A 166 2.69 -13.61 3.17
C HIS A 166 1.31 -13.91 2.58
N ALA A 167 0.34 -14.11 3.47
CA ALA A 167 -1.08 -14.20 3.16
C ALA A 167 -1.86 -13.18 3.98
N GLU A 168 -2.92 -12.62 3.38
CA GLU A 168 -3.87 -11.70 4.01
C GLU A 168 -5.29 -12.24 3.74
N MET A 169 -5.89 -12.87 4.75
CA MET A 169 -7.15 -13.59 4.65
C MET A 169 -8.23 -12.91 5.50
N PRO A 170 -9.50 -12.90 5.07
CA PRO A 170 -10.57 -12.32 5.86
C PRO A 170 -10.70 -13.05 7.20
N HIS A 171 -10.81 -12.29 8.28
CA HIS A 171 -11.28 -12.84 9.55
C HIS A 171 -12.77 -13.18 9.41
N GLU A 172 -13.21 -14.30 10.00
CA GLU A 172 -14.62 -14.67 9.95
C GLU A 172 -15.43 -13.81 10.94
N ASN A 173 -16.23 -12.89 10.41
CA ASN A 173 -17.14 -12.10 11.24
C ASN A 173 -18.32 -12.98 11.70
N PRO A 174 -18.77 -12.88 12.97
CA PRO A 174 -19.87 -13.69 13.49
C PRO A 174 -21.20 -13.57 12.72
N ASP A 175 -21.43 -12.41 12.09
CA ASP A 175 -22.62 -12.12 11.29
C ASP A 175 -22.45 -12.42 9.79
N GLY A 176 -21.27 -12.91 9.39
CA GLY A 176 -20.92 -13.19 7.99
C GLY A 176 -20.71 -11.94 7.13
N SER A 177 -20.67 -10.74 7.73
CA SER A 177 -20.39 -9.50 7.00
C SER A 177 -18.99 -9.51 6.37
N PRO A 178 -18.79 -8.83 5.23
CA PRO A 178 -17.47 -8.74 4.62
C PRO A 178 -16.53 -7.81 5.40
N ASN A 179 -15.23 -8.05 5.26
CA ASN A 179 -14.18 -7.21 5.82
C ASN A 179 -13.85 -6.08 4.85
N VAL A 180 -13.78 -4.85 5.34
CA VAL A 180 -13.58 -3.65 4.51
C VAL A 180 -12.38 -2.88 5.03
N GLY A 181 -11.48 -2.50 4.12
CA GLY A 181 -10.26 -1.80 4.49
C GLY A 181 -9.57 -1.16 3.29
N MET A 182 -8.40 -0.59 3.57
CA MET A 182 -7.56 0.11 2.60
C MET A 182 -6.20 -0.58 2.53
N GLN A 183 -5.70 -0.81 1.31
CA GLN A 183 -4.33 -1.27 1.05
C GLN A 183 -3.59 -0.17 0.28
N LEU A 184 -2.58 0.44 0.90
CA LEU A 184 -1.72 1.43 0.27
C LEU A 184 -0.32 0.85 0.07
N TRP A 185 0.18 0.86 -1.16
CA TRP A 185 1.58 0.52 -1.44
C TRP A 185 2.41 1.79 -1.57
N VAL A 186 3.52 1.81 -0.83
CA VAL A 186 4.46 2.93 -0.77
C VAL A 186 5.82 2.45 -1.26
N ASP A 187 6.40 3.14 -2.22
CA ASP A 187 7.72 2.84 -2.75
C ASP A 187 8.80 3.06 -1.69
N LEU A 188 9.76 2.13 -1.62
CA LEU A 188 10.96 2.33 -0.81
C LEU A 188 12.00 3.13 -1.60
N PRO A 189 12.72 4.08 -0.96
CA PRO A 189 13.92 4.67 -1.52
C PRO A 189 14.87 3.58 -2.02
N LYS A 190 15.54 3.80 -3.16
CA LYS A 190 16.44 2.81 -3.77
C LYS A 190 17.39 2.14 -2.77
N LYS A 191 17.96 2.92 -1.84
CA LYS A 191 18.88 2.45 -0.80
C LYS A 191 18.26 1.50 0.24
N LEU A 192 16.92 1.49 0.38
CA LEU A 192 16.18 0.67 1.33
C LEU A 192 15.44 -0.50 0.66
N LYS A 193 15.42 -0.59 -0.67
CA LYS A 193 14.73 -1.69 -1.39
C LYS A 193 15.25 -3.09 -1.05
N MET A 194 16.45 -3.21 -0.50
CA MET A 194 17.07 -4.47 -0.07
C MET A 194 17.23 -4.58 1.46
N CYS A 195 16.55 -3.74 2.24
CA CYS A 195 16.56 -3.89 3.70
C CYS A 195 15.84 -5.17 4.15
N GLU A 196 16.07 -5.61 5.38
CA GLU A 196 15.31 -6.72 5.95
C GLU A 196 13.81 -6.38 6.06
N PRO A 197 12.91 -7.34 5.80
CA PRO A 197 11.49 -7.12 6.02
C PRO A 197 11.18 -6.79 7.48
N ARG A 198 10.15 -5.98 7.71
CA ARG A 198 9.75 -5.53 9.05
C ARG A 198 8.25 -5.31 9.13
N TYR A 199 7.65 -5.58 10.29
CA TYR A 199 6.28 -5.20 10.62
C TYR A 199 6.24 -4.13 11.69
N ARG A 200 5.25 -3.26 11.60
CA ARG A 200 4.83 -2.38 12.67
C ARG A 200 3.31 -2.31 12.68
N ASP A 201 2.71 -2.95 13.68
CA ASP A 201 1.29 -2.80 13.95
C ASP A 201 1.03 -1.52 14.76
N LEU A 202 -0.11 -0.89 14.52
CA LEU A 202 -0.62 0.26 15.25
C LEU A 202 -2.09 0.00 15.58
N ARG A 203 -2.41 -0.14 16.86
CA ARG A 203 -3.78 -0.38 17.31
C ARG A 203 -4.59 0.89 17.25
N ALA A 204 -5.89 0.75 16.99
CA ALA A 204 -6.83 1.86 16.89
C ALA A 204 -6.79 2.78 18.13
N GLU A 205 -6.64 2.18 19.31
CA GLU A 205 -6.58 2.88 20.61
C GLU A 205 -5.29 3.69 20.81
N GLU A 206 -4.22 3.38 20.08
CA GLU A 206 -2.95 4.11 20.13
C GLU A 206 -2.97 5.37 19.25
N ILE A 207 -3.96 5.52 18.36
CA ILE A 207 -4.00 6.60 17.37
C ILE A 207 -4.48 7.89 18.02
N PRO A 208 -3.65 8.95 18.06
CA PRO A 208 -4.07 10.25 18.58
C PRO A 208 -5.17 10.87 17.74
N ILE A 209 -6.07 11.60 18.39
CA ILE A 209 -7.20 12.27 17.73
C ILE A 209 -7.07 13.78 17.90
N ALA A 210 -7.09 14.50 16.78
CA ALA A 210 -7.24 15.95 16.77
C ALA A 210 -8.71 16.32 16.56
N THR A 211 -9.15 17.39 17.20
CA THR A 211 -10.50 17.94 17.05
C THR A 211 -10.40 19.42 16.73
N THR A 212 -11.17 19.88 15.75
CA THR A 212 -11.17 21.29 15.31
C THR A 212 -12.58 21.73 14.92
N ASP A 213 -12.73 23.02 14.59
CA ASP A 213 -13.98 23.64 14.17
C ASP A 213 -15.14 23.37 15.15
N GLU A 214 -14.92 23.74 16.42
CA GLU A 214 -15.89 23.57 17.52
C GLU A 214 -16.37 22.12 17.71
N GLY A 215 -15.52 21.15 17.33
CA GLY A 215 -15.82 19.73 17.43
C GLY A 215 -16.49 19.13 16.20
N ARG A 216 -16.80 19.92 15.16
CA ARG A 216 -17.42 19.40 13.93
C ARG A 216 -16.47 18.54 13.11
N VAL A 217 -15.15 18.68 13.32
CA VAL A 217 -14.13 17.91 12.62
C VAL A 217 -13.32 17.09 13.60
N THR A 218 -13.18 15.80 13.29
CA THR A 218 -12.33 14.84 13.99
C THR A 218 -11.30 14.28 13.00
N VAL A 219 -10.03 14.24 13.41
CA VAL A 219 -8.94 13.69 12.61
C VAL A 219 -8.20 12.63 13.43
N LYS A 220 -8.21 11.37 12.98
CA LYS A 220 -7.29 10.35 13.49
C LYS A 220 -5.92 10.57 12.84
N VAL A 221 -4.91 10.89 13.65
CA VAL A 221 -3.56 11.22 13.20
C VAL A 221 -2.72 9.93 13.14
N ILE A 222 -2.99 9.09 12.13
CA ILE A 222 -2.34 7.79 11.96
C ILE A 222 -0.83 7.96 11.77
N SER A 223 -0.42 8.84 10.85
CA SER A 223 0.97 9.23 10.65
C SER A 223 1.05 10.70 10.25
N GLY A 224 1.95 11.46 10.87
CA GLY A 224 2.14 12.89 10.62
C GLY A 224 1.59 13.78 11.73
N GLN A 225 1.00 14.90 11.37
CA GLN A 225 0.46 15.88 12.32
C GLN A 225 -0.84 16.50 11.83
N SER A 226 -1.77 16.76 12.74
CA SER A 226 -2.96 17.58 12.47
C SER A 226 -3.28 18.47 13.67
N HIS A 227 -3.46 19.77 13.44
CA HIS A 227 -3.95 20.74 14.44
C HIS A 227 -3.23 20.67 15.80
N GLY A 228 -1.89 20.55 15.79
CA GLY A 228 -1.06 20.49 16.99
C GLY A 228 -0.99 19.11 17.66
N VAL A 229 -1.61 18.08 17.08
CA VAL A 229 -1.50 16.69 17.52
C VAL A 229 -0.61 15.92 16.56
N ASP A 230 0.47 15.33 17.10
CA ASP A 230 1.39 14.48 16.36
C ASP A 230 1.00 13.00 16.46
N SER A 231 1.32 12.21 15.44
CA SER A 231 1.17 10.76 15.47
C SER A 231 2.19 10.07 16.38
N VAL A 232 1.98 8.77 16.61
CA VAL A 232 3.05 7.88 17.08
C VAL A 232 4.19 7.88 16.05
N ARG A 233 5.44 7.75 16.52
CA ARG A 233 6.65 7.78 15.68
C ARG A 233 7.05 6.39 15.16
N ASP A 234 7.96 6.39 14.19
CA ASP A 234 8.69 5.21 13.69
C ASP A 234 7.85 4.09 13.03
N LEU A 235 6.75 4.49 12.36
CA LEU A 235 5.82 3.58 11.70
C LEU A 235 6.36 3.00 10.38
N ALA A 236 6.89 3.85 9.49
CA ALA A 236 7.34 3.50 8.14
C ALA A 236 8.73 4.04 7.84
N TYR A 237 9.44 3.45 6.88
CA TYR A 237 10.73 3.98 6.41
C TYR A 237 10.56 5.17 5.47
N THR A 238 9.58 5.09 4.56
CA THR A 238 9.26 6.21 3.68
C THR A 238 8.36 7.20 4.43
N PRO A 239 8.72 8.50 4.52
CA PRO A 239 7.87 9.49 5.16
C PRO A 239 6.51 9.58 4.46
N VAL A 240 5.46 9.15 5.16
CA VAL A 240 4.06 9.19 4.71
C VAL A 240 3.20 9.75 5.83
N TRP A 241 2.37 10.71 5.49
CA TRP A 241 1.27 11.17 6.33
C TRP A 241 0.00 10.47 5.88
N LEU A 242 -0.76 9.97 6.85
CA LEU A 242 -2.04 9.32 6.66
C LEU A 242 -2.96 9.82 7.76
N LEU A 243 -4.08 10.42 7.37
CA LEU A 243 -5.05 11.02 8.27
C LEU A 243 -6.44 10.51 7.89
N ASP A 244 -7.23 10.04 8.85
CA ASP A 244 -8.65 9.69 8.65
C ASP A 244 -9.50 10.80 9.25
N VAL A 245 -10.20 11.52 8.36
CA VAL A 245 -10.91 12.76 8.66
C VAL A 245 -12.41 12.51 8.57
N THR A 246 -13.13 12.89 9.61
CA THR A 246 -14.60 12.96 9.64
C THR A 246 -15.03 14.40 9.85
N ILE A 247 -15.92 14.89 9.00
CA ILE A 247 -16.51 16.23 9.04
C ILE A 247 -18.03 16.10 9.15
N ARG A 248 -18.59 16.56 10.27
CA ARG A 248 -20.05 16.66 10.45
C ARG A 248 -20.62 17.82 9.61
N PRO A 249 -21.94 17.81 9.27
CA PRO A 249 -22.56 18.92 8.56
C PRO A 249 -22.22 20.29 9.16
N GLY A 250 -21.85 21.22 8.29
CA GLY A 250 -21.36 22.56 8.64
C GLY A 250 -19.88 22.64 8.97
N GLY A 251 -19.21 21.50 9.08
CA GLY A 251 -17.81 21.42 9.45
C GLY A 251 -16.86 21.84 8.32
N ARG A 252 -15.71 22.42 8.69
CA ARG A 252 -14.61 22.73 7.77
C ARG A 252 -13.26 22.39 8.37
N VAL A 253 -12.36 21.86 7.55
CA VAL A 253 -10.97 21.59 7.93
C VAL A 253 -10.00 22.24 6.95
N LYS A 254 -8.92 22.81 7.50
CA LYS A 254 -7.74 23.27 6.78
C LYS A 254 -6.55 22.43 7.23
N GLN A 255 -6.17 21.43 6.45
CA GLN A 255 -5.08 20.52 6.80
C GLN A 255 -3.78 20.98 6.13
N LEU A 256 -2.83 21.47 6.93
CA LEU A 256 -1.46 21.74 6.46
C LEU A 256 -0.80 20.44 6.03
N LEU A 257 -0.01 20.51 4.96
CA LEU A 257 0.76 19.39 4.44
C LEU A 257 2.23 19.80 4.26
N PRO A 258 3.18 18.87 4.35
CA PRO A 258 4.57 19.18 4.13
C PRO A 258 4.81 19.75 2.73
N VAL A 259 5.65 20.78 2.66
CA VAL A 259 5.96 21.48 1.40
C VAL A 259 6.62 20.50 0.43
N GLY A 260 6.17 20.52 -0.82
CA GLY A 260 6.73 19.66 -1.85
C GLY A 260 6.34 18.18 -1.74
N TRP A 261 5.42 17.81 -0.86
CA TRP A 261 4.90 16.44 -0.83
C TRP A 261 3.80 16.24 -1.86
N ASN A 262 3.74 15.07 -2.51
CA ASN A 262 2.57 14.68 -3.27
C ASN A 262 1.44 14.32 -2.30
N ALA A 263 0.21 14.68 -2.63
CA ALA A 263 -0.94 14.43 -1.77
C ALA A 263 -2.21 14.09 -2.55
N PHE A 264 -3.06 13.30 -1.91
CA PHE A 264 -4.41 13.01 -2.39
C PHE A 264 -5.36 12.80 -1.21
N ALA A 265 -6.66 12.93 -1.48
CA ALA A 265 -7.71 12.48 -0.59
C ALA A 265 -8.47 11.30 -1.21
N TYR A 266 -8.99 10.39 -0.38
CA TYR A 266 -9.87 9.31 -0.82
C TYR A 266 -11.16 9.33 -0.01
N THR A 267 -12.30 9.56 -0.67
CA THR A 267 -13.59 9.66 0.00
C THR A 267 -14.14 8.29 0.35
N LEU A 268 -14.43 8.07 1.63
CA LEU A 268 -14.93 6.79 2.17
C LEU A 268 -16.45 6.79 2.29
N GLN A 269 -17.02 7.90 2.78
CA GLN A 269 -18.44 8.02 3.08
C GLN A 269 -18.92 9.45 2.89
N GLY A 270 -20.18 9.58 2.48
CA GLY A 270 -20.83 10.86 2.31
C GLY A 270 -20.24 11.67 1.16
N ARG A 271 -20.58 12.96 1.15
CA ARG A 271 -20.18 13.93 0.14
C ARG A 271 -19.35 15.02 0.79
N THR A 272 -18.17 15.27 0.24
CA THR A 272 -17.23 16.27 0.77
C THR A 272 -16.92 17.31 -0.32
N VAL A 273 -16.91 18.58 0.05
CA VAL A 273 -16.48 19.67 -0.84
C VAL A 273 -15.01 19.94 -0.58
N PHE A 274 -14.17 19.78 -1.60
CA PHE A 274 -12.74 20.08 -1.56
C PHE A 274 -12.42 21.38 -2.31
N GLY A 275 -11.35 22.05 -1.90
CA GLY A 275 -10.88 23.30 -2.49
C GLY A 275 -11.19 24.54 -1.65
N SER A 276 -10.76 25.71 -2.12
CA SER A 276 -10.87 26.98 -1.40
C SER A 276 -11.43 28.07 -2.30
N GLY A 277 -12.18 29.02 -1.71
CA GLY A 277 -12.75 30.15 -2.45
C GLY A 277 -13.76 29.71 -3.51
N GLU A 278 -13.61 30.19 -4.74
CA GLU A 278 -14.49 29.84 -5.87
C GLU A 278 -14.11 28.52 -6.54
N GLU A 279 -12.88 28.02 -6.32
CA GLU A 279 -12.35 26.79 -6.93
C GLU A 279 -12.64 25.57 -6.04
N THR A 280 -13.94 25.30 -5.83
CA THR A 280 -14.39 24.13 -5.04
C THR A 280 -15.02 23.06 -5.90
N GLN A 281 -14.87 21.80 -5.49
CA GLN A 281 -15.50 20.66 -6.14
C GLN A 281 -16.21 19.79 -5.10
N SER A 282 -17.49 19.52 -5.33
CA SER A 282 -18.26 18.54 -4.55
C SER A 282 -17.92 17.12 -5.03
N ILE A 283 -17.43 16.28 -4.11
CA ILE A 283 -16.94 14.94 -4.40
C ILE A 283 -17.74 13.90 -3.62
N GLU A 284 -18.30 12.93 -4.34
CA GLU A 284 -19.01 11.79 -3.78
C GLU A 284 -18.05 10.73 -3.23
N GLN A 285 -18.59 9.72 -2.53
CA GLN A 285 -17.82 8.57 -2.03
C GLN A 285 -17.04 7.84 -3.14
N PHE A 286 -15.96 7.15 -2.74
CA PHE A 286 -15.07 6.33 -3.56
C PHE A 286 -14.31 7.06 -4.66
N HIS A 287 -14.09 8.35 -4.50
CA HIS A 287 -13.26 9.15 -5.39
C HIS A 287 -11.88 9.36 -4.80
N ASN A 288 -10.88 9.34 -5.68
CA ASN A 288 -9.54 9.85 -5.38
C ASN A 288 -9.47 11.29 -5.89
N VAL A 289 -9.12 12.23 -5.00
CA VAL A 289 -8.92 13.65 -5.27
C VAL A 289 -7.43 13.92 -5.16
N VAL A 290 -6.76 14.09 -6.29
CA VAL A 290 -5.32 14.37 -6.31
C VAL A 290 -5.11 15.87 -6.31
N PHE A 291 -4.23 16.33 -5.43
CA PHE A 291 -3.90 17.74 -5.31
C PHE A 291 -2.61 18.07 -6.07
N GLU A 292 -2.49 19.32 -6.48
CA GLU A 292 -1.21 19.86 -6.93
C GLU A 292 -0.20 19.89 -5.77
N GLN A 293 1.09 19.82 -6.11
CA GLN A 293 2.17 19.86 -5.12
C GLN A 293 2.40 21.27 -4.56
N GLN A 294 2.07 22.29 -5.36
CA GLN A 294 2.12 23.70 -4.97
C GLN A 294 1.00 24.04 -3.99
N GLY A 295 1.34 24.74 -2.92
CA GLY A 295 0.44 25.11 -1.84
C GLY A 295 0.77 24.40 -0.52
N ASP A 296 0.32 25.00 0.57
CA ASP A 296 0.67 24.62 1.94
C ASP A 296 -0.39 23.73 2.60
N TYR A 297 -1.63 23.73 2.11
CA TYR A 297 -2.74 23.01 2.75
C TYR A 297 -3.79 22.51 1.77
N VAL A 298 -4.58 21.55 2.24
CA VAL A 298 -5.84 21.15 1.59
C VAL A 298 -7.02 21.59 2.46
N GLU A 299 -8.09 22.05 1.81
CA GLU A 299 -9.32 22.45 2.47
C GLU A 299 -10.46 21.51 2.08
N ALA A 300 -11.24 21.11 3.07
CA ALA A 300 -12.42 20.30 2.89
C ALA A 300 -13.55 20.76 3.81
N SER A 301 -14.78 20.62 3.36
CA SER A 301 -15.97 20.99 4.13
C SER A 301 -17.16 20.11 3.79
N VAL A 302 -18.13 20.08 4.70
CA VAL A 302 -19.44 19.46 4.48
C VAL A 302 -20.51 20.53 4.68
N PRO A 303 -21.42 20.75 3.71
CA PRO A 303 -22.47 21.77 3.85
C PRO A 303 -23.35 21.58 5.10
N ASP A 304 -23.84 22.69 5.68
CA ASP A 304 -24.73 22.65 6.85
C ASP A 304 -25.99 21.81 6.63
N ASN A 305 -26.50 21.80 5.40
CA ASN A 305 -27.71 21.07 5.00
C ASN A 305 -27.44 19.64 4.54
N ALA A 306 -26.22 19.11 4.71
CA ALA A 306 -25.91 17.74 4.35
C ALA A 306 -26.61 16.74 5.30
N GLU A 307 -27.12 15.65 4.74
CA GLU A 307 -27.84 14.62 5.49
C GLU A 307 -26.92 13.70 6.30
N SER A 308 -25.63 13.66 5.96
CA SER A 308 -24.62 12.80 6.59
C SER A 308 -23.27 13.49 6.68
N GLU A 309 -22.41 12.96 7.55
CA GLU A 309 -21.01 13.36 7.63
C GLU A 309 -20.22 12.96 6.36
N GLY A 310 -19.19 13.73 6.06
CA GLY A 310 -18.16 13.36 5.10
C GLY A 310 -17.00 12.68 5.81
N ARG A 311 -16.62 11.49 5.36
CA ARG A 311 -15.42 10.78 5.84
C ARG A 311 -14.47 10.50 4.69
N PHE A 312 -13.20 10.84 4.86
CA PHE A 312 -12.18 10.65 3.84
C PHE A 312 -10.79 10.52 4.46
N LEU A 313 -9.89 9.89 3.71
CA LEU A 313 -8.47 9.87 4.04
C LEU A 313 -7.77 11.06 3.39
N ILE A 314 -6.81 11.67 4.07
CA ILE A 314 -5.78 12.51 3.45
C ILE A 314 -4.46 11.74 3.54
N VAL A 315 -3.79 11.57 2.40
CA VAL A 315 -2.50 10.90 2.33
C VAL A 315 -1.50 11.82 1.63
N ALA A 316 -0.33 12.00 2.23
CA ALA A 316 0.75 12.80 1.64
C ALA A 316 2.10 12.11 1.84
N GLY A 317 2.99 12.21 0.87
CA GLY A 317 4.29 11.53 0.91
C GLY A 317 5.36 12.28 0.16
N GLN A 318 6.61 12.15 0.61
CA GLN A 318 7.75 12.76 -0.08
C GLN A 318 7.96 12.07 -1.43
N PRO A 319 7.91 12.79 -2.56
CA PRO A 319 8.23 12.22 -3.86
C PRO A 319 9.67 11.73 -3.86
N LEU A 320 9.87 10.51 -4.36
CA LEU A 320 11.19 9.93 -4.56
C LEU A 320 11.71 10.28 -5.95
N ASP A 321 12.92 10.81 -6.00
CA ASP A 321 13.66 11.03 -7.25
C ASP A 321 14.33 9.72 -7.69
N GLN A 322 13.49 8.78 -8.16
CA GLN A 322 13.93 7.49 -8.67
C GLN A 322 12.97 6.96 -9.73
N LYS A 323 13.50 6.06 -10.58
CA LYS A 323 12.67 5.31 -11.52
C LYS A 323 11.88 4.25 -10.76
N VAL A 324 10.58 4.16 -11.06
CA VAL A 324 9.72 3.06 -10.60
C VAL A 324 9.61 2.04 -11.73
N VAL A 325 10.05 0.81 -11.48
CA VAL A 325 9.82 -0.35 -12.36
C VAL A 325 9.03 -1.38 -11.57
N GLN A 326 7.75 -1.50 -11.88
CA GLN A 326 6.84 -2.42 -11.23
C GLN A 326 6.47 -3.57 -12.18
N TYR A 327 6.62 -4.80 -11.70
CA TYR A 327 6.12 -6.00 -12.36
C TYR A 327 5.42 -6.88 -11.34
N GLY A 328 4.08 -6.83 -11.34
CA GLY A 328 3.25 -7.49 -10.34
C GLY A 328 3.67 -7.11 -8.91
N PRO A 329 4.11 -8.07 -8.08
CA PRO A 329 4.50 -7.83 -6.69
C PRO A 329 5.87 -7.19 -6.48
N PHE A 330 6.68 -7.07 -7.53
CA PHE A 330 8.07 -6.59 -7.41
C PHE A 330 8.18 -5.15 -7.90
N VAL A 331 8.68 -4.27 -7.02
CA VAL A 331 8.83 -2.84 -7.30
C VAL A 331 10.28 -2.43 -7.07
N VAL A 332 11.00 -2.22 -8.16
CA VAL A 332 12.44 -1.95 -8.18
C VAL A 332 12.74 -0.75 -9.08
N THR A 333 14.01 -0.48 -9.38
CA THR A 333 14.45 0.71 -10.13
C THR A 333 14.95 0.43 -11.55
N SER A 334 15.10 -0.84 -11.94
CA SER A 334 15.47 -1.24 -13.31
C SER A 334 14.77 -2.53 -13.77
N GLN A 335 14.82 -2.84 -15.07
CA GLN A 335 14.24 -4.08 -15.61
C GLN A 335 15.07 -5.30 -15.19
N GLU A 336 16.40 -5.15 -15.13
CA GLU A 336 17.34 -6.16 -14.64
C GLU A 336 17.03 -6.54 -13.20
N GLU A 337 16.72 -5.57 -12.34
CA GLU A 337 16.32 -5.82 -10.96
C GLU A 337 14.99 -6.57 -10.87
N VAL A 338 14.06 -6.40 -11.82
CA VAL A 338 12.82 -7.20 -11.88
C VAL A 338 13.15 -8.65 -12.21
N TYR A 339 13.97 -8.89 -13.23
CA TYR A 339 14.39 -10.25 -13.59
C TYR A 339 15.09 -10.92 -12.42
N GLN A 340 15.96 -10.20 -11.71
CA GLN A 340 16.61 -10.71 -10.51
C GLN A 340 15.61 -11.04 -9.40
N ALA A 341 14.61 -10.18 -9.15
CA ALA A 341 13.56 -10.45 -8.16
C ALA A 341 12.75 -11.71 -8.47
N MET A 342 12.42 -11.93 -9.75
CA MET A 342 11.73 -13.14 -10.19
C MET A 342 12.62 -14.38 -9.99
N LEU A 343 13.90 -14.31 -10.36
CA LEU A 343 14.85 -15.41 -10.18
C LEU A 343 15.06 -15.74 -8.69
N ASP A 344 15.23 -14.73 -7.85
CA ASP A 344 15.40 -14.87 -6.41
C ASP A 344 14.18 -15.55 -5.76
N TYR A 345 12.97 -15.14 -6.15
CA TYR A 345 11.74 -15.78 -5.69
C TYR A 345 11.64 -17.24 -6.13
N GLN A 346 11.87 -17.52 -7.43
CA GLN A 346 11.79 -18.88 -7.99
C GLN A 346 12.84 -19.84 -7.42
N THR A 347 14.03 -19.33 -7.10
CA THR A 347 15.13 -20.13 -6.56
C THR A 347 15.16 -20.17 -5.03
N ALA A 348 14.27 -19.42 -4.37
CA ALA A 348 14.25 -19.20 -2.92
C ALA A 348 15.62 -18.68 -2.41
N SER A 349 16.05 -17.53 -2.91
CA SER A 349 17.34 -16.92 -2.58
C SER A 349 17.22 -15.40 -2.35
N ASN A 350 18.28 -14.80 -1.81
CA ASN A 350 18.46 -13.34 -1.65
C ASN A 350 17.27 -12.60 -1.02
N GLY A 351 16.64 -13.16 0.00
CA GLY A 351 15.45 -12.62 0.65
C GLY A 351 14.26 -13.56 0.66
N PHE A 352 14.25 -14.53 -0.25
CA PHE A 352 13.19 -15.53 -0.34
C PHE A 352 13.61 -16.92 0.14
N GLU A 353 14.68 -17.06 0.91
CA GLU A 353 15.18 -18.37 1.38
C GLU A 353 14.11 -19.16 2.14
N LYS A 354 13.26 -18.45 2.90
CA LYS A 354 12.18 -19.04 3.69
C LYS A 354 10.93 -19.38 2.87
N SER A 355 10.85 -19.01 1.59
CA SER A 355 9.70 -19.37 0.75
C SER A 355 9.70 -20.84 0.36
N ARG A 356 10.86 -21.51 0.39
CA ARG A 356 10.98 -22.92 0.01
C ARG A 356 10.18 -23.82 0.96
N GLY A 357 9.06 -24.34 0.45
CA GLY A 357 8.20 -25.27 1.18
C GLY A 357 7.38 -24.61 2.28
N TRP A 358 7.35 -23.27 2.35
CA TRP A 358 6.43 -22.56 3.22
C TRP A 358 5.05 -22.48 2.57
N GLU A 359 4.03 -22.67 3.39
CA GLU A 359 2.63 -22.48 3.04
C GLU A 359 1.93 -21.92 4.27
N SER A 360 1.17 -20.83 4.12
CA SER A 360 0.43 -20.28 5.26
C SER A 360 -0.69 -21.22 5.71
N ASP A 361 -0.99 -21.24 7.00
CA ASP A 361 -2.14 -21.98 7.52
C ASP A 361 -3.45 -21.28 7.13
N ILE A 362 -3.43 -19.95 7.07
CA ILE A 362 -4.62 -19.16 6.72
C ILE A 362 -4.95 -19.21 5.23
N GLY A 363 -3.97 -19.34 4.34
CA GLY A 363 -4.16 -19.43 2.89
C GLY A 363 -4.90 -20.72 2.49
N LYS A 364 -4.74 -21.80 3.27
CA LYS A 364 -5.46 -23.07 3.10
C LYS A 364 -6.98 -22.92 3.27
N ARG A 365 -7.46 -21.85 3.92
CA ARG A 365 -8.91 -21.56 4.06
C ARG A 365 -9.60 -21.27 2.73
N MET A 366 -8.83 -21.02 1.65
CA MET A 366 -9.35 -20.94 0.28
C MET A 366 -9.84 -22.29 -0.27
N ALA A 367 -9.57 -23.41 0.41
CA ALA A 367 -9.94 -24.74 -0.06
C ALA A 367 -11.42 -25.09 0.24
N TYR A 368 -12.22 -25.04 -0.82
CA TYR A 368 -13.56 -25.62 -1.07
C TYR A 368 -14.79 -24.95 -0.48
#